data_AF-A0A4R9WI88-F1
#
_entry.id   AF-A0A4R9WI88-F1
#
_cell.length_a   1.000
_cell.length_b   1.000
_cell.length_c   1.000
_cell.angle_alpha   90.00
_cell.angle_beta   90.00
_cell.angle_gamma   90.00
#
_symmetry.space_group_name_H-M   'P 1'
#
loop_
_entity.id
_entity.type
_entity.pdbx_description
1 polymer ?
#
loop_
_entity_poly.entity_id
_entity_poly.type
_entity_poly.pdbx_seq_one_letter_code
_entity_poly.pdbx_strand_id
1 'polypeptide(L)'
;MNLDFGCTRLILAKCFAEGLLRNQAAYVLATTWHESGHTMRPVREMGGETYLRSKTYYPYVGMGFVQLTWKRNYEFASKKLGVDFVANPRLLLDPEHAGNIIVRGMEQGWFTGKKLADYITLQASNFEGARRIINGTDRAALIAGYAAQYDADLKAIGYGS
;
A
#
# COMPACT_ATOMS: atom_id res chain seq x y z
N MET A 1 -9.83 -10.86 -10.54
CA MET A 1 -8.98 -11.15 -9.36
C MET A 1 -9.89 -11.51 -8.19
N ASN A 2 -9.39 -12.24 -7.18
CA ASN A 2 -10.21 -12.68 -6.05
C ASN A 2 -10.29 -11.60 -4.96
N LEU A 3 -11.47 -10.97 -4.80
CA LEU A 3 -11.69 -9.88 -3.82
C LEU A 3 -11.75 -10.37 -2.35
N ASP A 4 -11.74 -11.68 -2.14
CA ASP A 4 -11.79 -12.32 -0.83
C ASP A 4 -10.43 -12.87 -0.40
N PHE A 5 -9.40 -12.68 -1.23
CA PHE A 5 -8.07 -13.21 -0.98
C PHE A 5 -7.25 -12.31 -0.05
N GLY A 6 -6.63 -12.89 0.98
CA GLY A 6 -5.80 -12.17 1.95
C GLY A 6 -6.54 -10.99 2.59
N CYS A 7 -5.88 -9.83 2.66
CA CYS A 7 -6.43 -8.62 3.27
C CYS A 7 -7.24 -7.74 2.29
N THR A 8 -7.65 -8.25 1.13
CA THR A 8 -8.32 -7.45 0.09
C THR A 8 -9.56 -6.72 0.60
N ARG A 9 -10.46 -7.42 1.31
CA ARG A 9 -11.66 -6.81 1.90
C ARG A 9 -11.34 -5.73 2.94
N LEU A 10 -10.31 -5.95 3.77
CA LEU A 10 -9.88 -4.97 4.76
C LEU A 10 -9.35 -3.70 4.09
N ILE A 11 -8.54 -3.85 3.03
CA ILE A 11 -8.02 -2.72 2.27
C ILE A 11 -9.17 -1.95 1.60
N LEU A 12 -10.14 -2.66 1.00
CA LEU A 12 -11.33 -2.04 0.41
C LEU A 12 -12.17 -1.29 1.44
N ALA A 13 -12.38 -1.85 2.63
CA ALA A 13 -13.11 -1.18 3.71
C ALA A 13 -12.42 0.14 4.10
N LYS A 14 -11.08 0.15 4.13
CA LYS A 14 -10.29 1.36 4.39
C LYS A 14 -10.35 2.36 3.23
N CYS A 15 -10.25 1.90 1.98
CA CYS A 15 -10.45 2.75 0.81
C CYS A 15 -11.82 3.43 0.84
N PHE A 16 -12.86 2.69 1.22
CA PHE A 16 -14.21 3.22 1.35
C PHE A 16 -14.31 4.26 2.47
N ALA A 17 -13.73 3.97 3.64
CA ALA A 17 -13.71 4.90 4.78
C ALA A 17 -12.97 6.21 4.47
N GLU A 18 -11.91 6.16 3.66
CA GLU A 18 -11.18 7.36 3.19
C GLU A 18 -11.83 8.02 1.95
N GLY A 19 -12.99 7.52 1.49
CA GLY A 19 -13.72 8.10 0.35
C GLY A 19 -13.02 7.95 -1.00
N LEU A 20 -12.14 6.95 -1.15
CA LEU A 20 -11.43 6.72 -2.40
C LEU A 20 -12.38 6.30 -3.52
N LEU A 21 -12.15 6.89 -4.70
CA LEU A 21 -12.83 6.49 -5.93
C LEU A 21 -12.57 5.01 -6.24
N ARG A 22 -13.49 4.36 -6.96
CA ARG A 22 -13.34 2.96 -7.41
C ARG A 22 -11.98 2.70 -8.09
N ASN A 23 -11.58 3.56 -9.02
CA ASN A 23 -10.31 3.45 -9.74
C ASN A 23 -9.10 3.71 -8.83
N GLN A 24 -9.21 4.58 -7.83
CA GLN A 24 -8.17 4.78 -6.83
C GLN A 24 -8.02 3.53 -5.94
N ALA A 25 -9.14 2.98 -5.45
CA ALA A 25 -9.16 1.74 -4.67
C ALA A 25 -8.58 0.56 -5.47
N ALA A 26 -8.91 0.45 -6.76
CA ALA A 26 -8.33 -0.54 -7.66
C ALA A 26 -6.80 -0.44 -7.73
N TYR A 27 -6.26 0.78 -7.80
CA TYR A 27 -4.83 1.01 -7.84
C TYR A 27 -4.14 0.68 -6.50
N VAL A 28 -4.78 0.95 -5.38
CA VAL A 28 -4.30 0.54 -4.05
C VAL A 28 -4.22 -0.99 -3.96
N LEU A 29 -5.24 -1.71 -4.42
CA LEU A 29 -5.23 -3.18 -4.46
C LEU A 29 -4.14 -3.73 -5.38
N ALA A 30 -3.99 -3.16 -6.57
CA ALA A 30 -2.96 -3.55 -7.53
C ALA A 30 -1.54 -3.38 -6.96
N THR A 31 -1.31 -2.24 -6.31
CA THR A 31 -0.05 -1.95 -5.62
C THR A 31 0.18 -2.97 -4.50
N THR A 32 -0.82 -3.21 -3.65
CA THR A 32 -0.72 -4.17 -2.54
C THR A 32 -0.42 -5.57 -3.05
N TRP A 33 -1.10 -5.99 -4.12
CA TRP A 33 -0.90 -7.29 -4.76
C TRP A 33 0.55 -7.46 -5.20
N HIS A 34 1.11 -6.46 -5.89
CA HIS A 34 2.48 -6.51 -6.37
C HIS A 34 3.51 -6.50 -5.22
N GLU A 35 3.39 -5.54 -4.31
CA GLU A 35 4.39 -5.32 -3.25
C GLU A 35 4.39 -6.42 -2.18
N SER A 36 3.26 -7.10 -1.97
CA SER A 36 3.16 -8.24 -1.04
C SER A 36 3.60 -9.57 -1.65
N GLY A 37 4.15 -9.57 -2.87
CA GLY A 37 4.48 -10.79 -3.60
C GLY A 37 3.25 -11.66 -3.86
N HIS A 38 2.12 -11.03 -4.19
CA HIS A 38 0.84 -11.69 -4.50
C HIS A 38 0.17 -12.40 -3.32
N THR A 39 0.58 -12.12 -2.08
CA THR A 39 -0.02 -12.74 -0.89
C THR A 39 -1.20 -11.94 -0.33
N MET A 40 -1.30 -10.64 -0.68
CA MET A 40 -2.22 -9.69 -0.05
C MET A 40 -2.11 -9.69 1.48
N ARG A 41 -0.93 -9.97 2.03
CA ARG A 41 -0.66 -9.95 3.47
C ARG A 41 0.52 -9.01 3.77
N PRO A 42 0.54 -8.36 4.95
CA PRO A 42 1.71 -7.63 5.41
C PRO A 42 2.89 -8.60 5.57
N VAL A 43 4.06 -8.23 5.05
CA VAL A 43 5.26 -9.07 5.14
C VAL A 43 6.42 -8.30 5.75
N ARG A 44 7.33 -9.02 6.41
CA ARG A 44 8.62 -8.48 6.88
C ARG A 44 9.68 -8.78 5.83
N GLU A 45 10.63 -7.86 5.68
CA GLU A 45 11.82 -8.02 4.85
C GLU A 45 12.42 -9.41 5.05
N MET A 46 12.59 -10.13 3.95
CA MET A 46 13.09 -11.49 3.99
C MET A 46 14.59 -11.50 4.29
N GLY A 47 15.00 -12.42 5.15
CA GLY A 47 16.40 -12.62 5.50
C GLY A 47 16.56 -13.20 6.90
N GLY A 48 17.67 -13.90 7.12
CA GLY A 48 18.06 -14.33 8.45
C GLY A 48 18.34 -13.14 9.36
N GLU A 49 18.17 -13.32 10.67
CA GLU A 49 18.30 -12.23 11.63
C GLU A 49 19.70 -11.58 11.61
N THR A 50 20.76 -12.36 11.38
CA THR A 50 22.14 -11.84 11.18
C THR A 50 22.22 -10.89 9.98
N TYR A 51 21.59 -11.24 8.86
CA TYR A 51 21.56 -10.40 7.66
C TYR A 51 20.76 -9.12 7.89
N LEU A 52 19.64 -9.21 8.61
CA LEU A 52 18.83 -8.03 8.91
C LEU A 52 19.54 -7.10 9.90
N ARG A 53 20.26 -7.64 10.89
CA ARG A 53 21.05 -6.87 11.85
C ARG A 53 22.24 -6.15 11.24
N SER A 54 22.73 -6.60 10.08
CA SER A 54 23.80 -5.90 9.36
C SER A 54 23.29 -4.68 8.58
N LYS A 55 21.97 -4.50 8.45
CA LYS A 55 21.39 -3.33 7.79
C LYS A 55 21.55 -2.09 8.66
N THR A 56 21.93 -0.98 8.03
CA THR A 56 22.08 0.33 8.69
C THR A 56 20.77 0.86 9.31
N TYR A 57 19.64 0.39 8.82
CA TYR A 57 18.31 0.76 9.30
C TYR A 57 17.74 -0.21 10.35
N TYR A 58 18.45 -1.27 10.75
CA TYR A 58 17.99 -2.17 11.82
C TYR A 58 17.76 -1.37 13.12
N PRO A 59 16.68 -1.65 13.90
CA PRO A 59 15.67 -2.69 13.73
C PRO A 59 14.52 -2.36 12.76
N TYR A 60 14.53 -1.19 12.13
CA TYR A 60 13.48 -0.65 11.24
C TYR A 60 13.60 -1.17 9.81
N VAL A 61 13.62 -2.49 9.68
CA VAL A 61 13.63 -3.22 8.40
C VAL A 61 12.30 -3.07 7.66
N GLY A 62 12.22 -3.48 6.40
CA GLY A 62 10.97 -3.41 5.63
C GLY A 62 9.83 -4.18 6.31
N MET A 63 8.68 -3.54 6.52
CA MET A 63 7.46 -4.18 7.03
C MET A 63 6.19 -3.62 6.36
N GLY A 64 5.10 -4.39 6.43
CA GLY A 64 3.79 -3.98 5.92
C GLY A 64 3.58 -4.31 4.45
N PHE A 65 2.54 -3.74 3.84
CA PHE A 65 2.22 -3.97 2.43
C PHE A 65 3.20 -3.30 1.46
N VAL A 66 3.89 -2.23 1.88
CA VAL A 66 4.80 -1.42 1.03
C VAL A 66 6.26 -1.44 1.51
N GLN A 67 6.64 -2.39 2.36
CA GLN A 67 8.01 -2.50 2.90
C GLN A 67 8.56 -1.19 3.50
N LEU A 68 7.79 -0.59 4.42
CA LEU A 68 8.21 0.62 5.12
C LEU A 68 9.51 0.35 5.89
N THR A 69 10.57 1.08 5.56
CA THR A 69 11.94 0.89 6.08
C THR A 69 12.45 2.21 6.69
N TRP A 70 13.46 2.18 7.55
CA TRP A 70 14.09 3.33 8.23
C TRP A 70 13.29 3.94 9.39
N LYS A 71 13.99 4.29 10.47
CA LYS A 71 13.41 4.89 11.69
C LYS A 71 12.50 6.09 11.39
N ARG A 72 12.95 7.01 10.52
CA ARG A 72 12.19 8.23 10.17
C ARG A 72 10.80 7.93 9.60
N ASN A 73 10.66 6.84 8.85
CA ASN A 73 9.38 6.46 8.25
C ASN A 73 8.47 5.83 9.30
N TYR A 74 9.04 5.08 10.24
CA TYR A 74 8.31 4.56 11.41
C TYR A 74 7.84 5.70 12.30
N GLU A 75 8.68 6.68 12.61
CA GLU A 75 8.33 7.90 13.36
C GLU A 75 7.20 8.67 12.67
N PHE A 76 7.30 8.84 11.35
CA PHE A 76 6.28 9.51 10.55
C PHE A 76 4.94 8.78 10.61
N ALA A 77 4.92 7.47 10.34
CA ALA A 77 3.72 6.65 10.44
C ALA A 77 3.15 6.65 11.86
N SER A 78 4.02 6.66 12.88
CA SER A 78 3.62 6.69 14.28
C SER A 78 2.85 7.96 14.59
N LYS A 79 3.37 9.11 14.14
CA LYS A 79 2.69 10.40 14.29
C LYS A 79 1.36 10.46 13.54
N LYS A 80 1.27 9.86 12.35
CA LYS A 80 0.07 9.86 11.52
C LYS A 80 -1.06 8.97 12.06
N LEU A 81 -0.71 7.88 12.74
CA LEU A 81 -1.66 6.89 13.24
C LEU A 81 -1.85 6.93 14.76
N GLY A 82 -1.03 7.68 15.50
CA GLY A 82 -1.07 7.71 16.96
C GLY A 82 -0.63 6.39 17.62
N VAL A 83 0.22 5.61 16.95
CA VAL A 83 0.71 4.29 17.40
C VAL A 83 2.22 4.30 17.40
N ASP A 84 2.87 3.84 18.47
CA ASP A 84 4.33 3.85 18.54
C ASP A 84 4.96 2.64 17.82
N PHE A 85 5.18 2.80 16.51
CA PHE A 85 5.89 1.82 15.68
C PHE A 85 7.40 1.81 15.96
N VAL A 86 7.96 2.86 16.55
CA VAL A 86 9.40 2.92 16.84
C VAL A 86 9.74 1.97 17.98
N ALA A 87 8.96 2.04 19.07
CA ALA A 87 9.09 1.10 20.18
C ALA A 87 8.59 -0.30 19.80
N ASN A 88 7.58 -0.40 18.91
CA ASN A 88 6.98 -1.68 18.52
C ASN A 88 6.95 -1.88 16.99
N PRO A 89 8.12 -2.09 16.32
CA PRO A 89 8.21 -2.17 14.85
C PRO A 89 7.28 -3.20 14.22
N ARG A 90 7.08 -4.34 14.89
CA ARG A 90 6.26 -5.46 14.37
C ARG A 90 4.78 -5.13 14.27
N LEU A 91 4.29 -4.05 14.88
CA LEU A 91 2.91 -3.59 14.68
C LEU A 91 2.64 -3.20 13.22
N LEU A 92 3.66 -2.90 12.41
CA LEU A 92 3.49 -2.71 10.97
C LEU A 92 3.10 -3.98 10.21
N LEU A 93 3.19 -5.16 10.83
CA LEU A 93 2.70 -6.42 10.28
C LEU A 93 1.23 -6.68 10.64
N ASP A 94 0.64 -5.88 11.52
CA ASP A 94 -0.79 -5.93 11.78
C ASP A 94 -1.56 -5.43 10.54
N PRO A 95 -2.51 -6.20 9.99
CA PRO A 95 -3.28 -5.80 8.83
C PRO A 95 -4.01 -4.46 8.97
N GLU A 96 -4.49 -4.10 10.16
CA GLU A 96 -5.18 -2.84 10.40
C GLU A 96 -4.23 -1.65 10.23
N HIS A 97 -3.04 -1.74 10.83
CA HIS A 97 -2.01 -0.70 10.71
C HIS A 97 -1.44 -0.65 9.30
N ALA A 98 -1.08 -1.79 8.71
CA ALA A 98 -0.56 -1.87 7.36
C ALA A 98 -1.56 -1.32 6.33
N GLY A 99 -2.84 -1.66 6.48
CA GLY A 99 -3.93 -1.17 5.64
C GLY A 99 -4.10 0.35 5.73
N ASN A 100 -4.05 0.91 6.94
CA ASN A 100 -4.11 2.37 7.12
C ASN A 100 -2.92 3.07 6.46
N ILE A 101 -1.71 2.49 6.57
CA ILE A 101 -0.50 3.06 5.97
C ILE A 101 -0.54 3.05 4.46
N ILE A 102 -0.95 1.94 3.81
CA ILE A 102 -0.98 1.91 2.35
C ILE A 102 -2.08 2.81 1.78
N VAL A 103 -3.29 2.77 2.34
CA VAL A 103 -4.42 3.57 1.84
C VAL A 103 -4.15 5.06 2.04
N ARG A 104 -3.93 5.50 3.28
CA ARG A 104 -3.69 6.92 3.60
C ARG A 104 -2.34 7.40 3.05
N GLY A 105 -1.35 6.52 2.99
CA GLY A 105 -0.06 6.83 2.41
C GLY A 105 -0.14 7.15 0.91
N MET A 106 -0.94 6.41 0.16
CA MET A 106 -1.16 6.67 -1.27
C MET A 106 -2.11 7.87 -1.50
N GLU A 107 -3.13 8.02 -0.64
CA GLU A 107 -4.07 9.14 -0.68
C GLU A 107 -3.38 10.49 -0.40
N GLN A 108 -2.48 10.53 0.58
CA GLN A 108 -1.86 11.77 1.07
C GLN A 108 -0.41 11.95 0.64
N GLY A 109 0.18 10.97 -0.05
CA GLY A 109 1.54 11.05 -0.60
C GLY A 109 2.64 10.92 0.44
N TRP A 110 2.51 9.99 1.37
CA TRP A 110 3.48 9.80 2.47
C TRP A 110 4.83 9.24 2.01
N PHE A 111 4.90 8.59 0.85
CA PHE A 111 6.11 7.87 0.42
C PHE A 111 7.04 8.74 -0.44
N THR A 112 6.51 9.32 -1.53
CA THR A 112 7.28 10.13 -2.49
C THR A 112 6.80 11.57 -2.61
N GLY A 113 5.75 11.94 -1.86
CA GLY A 113 5.03 13.20 -2.02
C GLY A 113 3.95 13.18 -3.12
N LYS A 114 3.92 12.15 -3.97
CA LYS A 114 2.90 11.97 -5.01
C LYS A 114 1.67 11.25 -4.47
N LYS A 115 0.49 11.62 -4.94
CA LYS A 115 -0.81 11.18 -4.42
C LYS A 115 -1.65 10.50 -5.49
N LEU A 116 -2.64 9.70 -5.06
CA LEU A 116 -3.64 9.09 -5.95
C LEU A 116 -4.31 10.14 -6.85
N ALA A 117 -4.70 11.28 -6.29
CA ALA A 117 -5.37 12.35 -7.02
C ALA A 117 -4.49 13.03 -8.10
N ASP A 118 -3.16 12.87 -8.04
CA ASP A 118 -2.25 13.41 -9.08
C ASP A 118 -2.35 12.62 -10.40
N TYR A 119 -2.90 11.39 -10.37
CA TYR A 119 -2.91 10.46 -11.50
C TYR A 119 -4.28 9.87 -11.81
N ILE A 120 -5.13 9.75 -10.80
CA ILE A 120 -6.39 9.02 -10.88
C ILE A 120 -7.50 9.94 -10.35
N THR A 121 -8.36 10.39 -11.27
CA THR A 121 -9.47 11.31 -11.03
C THR A 121 -10.79 10.64 -11.41
N LEU A 122 -11.89 11.38 -11.29
CA LEU A 122 -13.20 10.92 -11.76
C LEU A 122 -13.24 10.71 -13.28
N GLN A 123 -12.41 11.43 -14.04
CA GLN A 123 -12.44 11.45 -15.51
C GLN A 123 -11.33 10.60 -16.15
N ALA A 124 -10.24 10.33 -15.42
CA ALA A 124 -9.07 9.67 -15.97
C ALA A 124 -8.38 8.75 -14.96
N SER A 125 -7.83 7.64 -15.46
CA SER A 125 -7.07 6.66 -14.67
C SER A 125 -5.68 6.48 -15.26
N ASN A 126 -4.70 7.30 -14.87
CA ASN A 126 -3.30 7.11 -15.25
C ASN A 126 -2.59 6.12 -14.31
N PHE A 127 -2.97 4.84 -14.38
CA PHE A 127 -2.42 3.81 -13.50
C PHE A 127 -0.92 3.59 -13.67
N GLU A 128 -0.39 3.74 -14.89
CA GLU A 128 1.06 3.65 -15.12
C GLU A 128 1.81 4.80 -14.43
N GLY A 129 1.31 6.03 -14.59
CA GLY A 129 1.86 7.22 -13.96
C GLY A 129 1.87 7.13 -12.43
N ALA A 130 0.82 6.53 -11.86
CA ALA A 130 0.61 6.35 -10.44
C ALA A 130 1.69 5.50 -9.74
N ARG A 131 2.55 4.79 -10.49
CA ARG A 131 3.69 4.05 -9.89
C ARG A 131 4.59 4.96 -9.05
N ARG A 132 4.66 6.23 -9.44
CA ARG A 132 5.38 7.31 -8.76
C ARG A 132 4.95 7.57 -7.32
N ILE A 133 3.78 7.09 -6.90
CA ILE A 133 3.30 7.19 -5.52
C ILE A 133 4.16 6.34 -4.59
N ILE A 134 4.61 5.16 -5.02
CA ILE A 134 5.37 4.21 -4.18
C ILE A 134 6.86 4.22 -4.53
N ASN A 135 7.20 4.18 -5.82
CA ASN A 135 8.57 4.08 -6.30
C ASN A 135 8.72 4.84 -7.63
N GLY A 136 9.78 4.66 -8.41
CA GLY A 136 9.94 5.27 -9.73
C GLY A 136 8.92 4.78 -10.77
N THR A 137 9.39 4.17 -11.86
CA THR A 137 8.51 3.62 -12.92
C THR A 137 8.72 2.13 -13.14
N ASP A 138 9.46 1.47 -12.25
CA ASP A 138 9.67 0.03 -12.34
C ASP A 138 8.34 -0.73 -12.22
N ARG A 139 8.15 -1.70 -13.13
CA ARG A 139 6.93 -2.51 -13.28
C ARG A 139 5.63 -1.71 -13.47
N ALA A 140 5.69 -0.44 -13.87
CA ALA A 140 4.51 0.43 -13.99
C ALA A 140 3.39 -0.17 -14.86
N ALA A 141 3.71 -0.64 -16.07
CA ALA A 141 2.74 -1.26 -16.98
C ALA A 141 2.11 -2.54 -16.41
N LEU A 142 2.89 -3.37 -15.70
CA LEU A 142 2.39 -4.60 -15.07
C LEU A 142 1.38 -4.28 -13.97
N ILE A 143 1.71 -3.33 -13.09
CA ILE A 143 0.85 -2.91 -11.99
C ILE A 143 -0.40 -2.21 -12.53
N ALA A 144 -0.27 -1.42 -13.61
CA ALA A 144 -1.42 -0.84 -14.30
C ALA A 144 -2.37 -1.90 -14.87
N GLY A 145 -1.84 -3.01 -15.40
CA GLY A 145 -2.63 -4.17 -15.82
C GLY A 145 -3.43 -4.78 -14.66
N TYR A 146 -2.82 -4.96 -13.48
CA TYR A 146 -3.54 -5.41 -12.29
C TYR A 146 -4.62 -4.41 -11.87
N ALA A 147 -4.32 -3.10 -11.91
CA ALA A 147 -5.26 -2.06 -11.54
C ALA A 147 -6.48 -2.04 -12.48
N ALA A 148 -6.28 -2.20 -13.78
CA ALA A 148 -7.37 -2.30 -14.75
C ALA A 148 -8.29 -3.51 -14.45
N GLN A 149 -7.71 -4.66 -14.09
CA GLN A 149 -8.50 -5.82 -13.71
C GLN A 149 -9.28 -5.60 -12.41
N TYR A 150 -8.64 -5.09 -11.36
CA TYR A 150 -9.34 -4.75 -10.11
C TYR A 150 -10.43 -3.70 -10.32
N ASP A 151 -10.20 -2.71 -11.18
CA ASP A 151 -11.18 -1.68 -11.51
C ASP A 151 -12.44 -2.32 -12.12
N ALA A 152 -12.26 -3.24 -13.09
CA ALA A 152 -13.36 -4.00 -13.69
C ALA A 152 -14.11 -4.87 -12.66
N ASP A 153 -13.38 -5.59 -11.80
CA ASP A 153 -13.97 -6.45 -10.76
C ASP A 153 -14.79 -5.63 -9.74
N LEU A 154 -14.26 -4.48 -9.31
CA LEU A 154 -14.94 -3.57 -8.38
C LEU A 154 -16.19 -2.96 -9.01
N LYS A 155 -16.17 -2.68 -10.32
CA LYS A 155 -17.35 -2.21 -11.04
C LYS A 155 -18.44 -3.25 -11.07
N ALA A 156 -18.08 -4.52 -11.27
CA ALA A 156 -19.04 -5.63 -11.35
C ALA A 156 -19.80 -5.83 -10.04
N ILE A 157 -19.19 -5.53 -8.90
CA ILE A 157 -19.82 -5.62 -7.57
C ILE A 157 -20.42 -4.30 -7.08
N GLY A 158 -20.42 -3.25 -7.90
CA GLY A 158 -21.02 -1.96 -7.57
C GLY A 158 -20.26 -1.13 -6.53
N TYR A 159 -18.95 -1.31 -6.37
CA TYR A 159 -18.16 -0.46 -5.46
C TYR A 159 -18.20 1.01 -5.90
N GLY A 160 -18.63 1.90 -5.00
CA GLY A 160 -18.70 3.34 -5.23
C GLY A 160 -19.86 3.79 -6.14
N SER A 161 -20.88 2.94 -6.30
CA SER A 161 -22.16 3.28 -6.94
C SER A 161 -23.13 3.92 -5.94
#